data_AF-E3MDT3-F1
#
_entry.id   AF-E3MDT3-F1
#
_cell.length_a   1.000
_cell.length_b   1.000
_cell.length_c   1.000
_cell.angle_alpha   90.00
_cell.angle_beta   90.00
_cell.angle_gamma   90.00
#
_symmetry.space_group_name_H-M   'P 1'
#
loop_
_entity.id
_entity.type
_entity.pdbx_description
1 polymer ?
#
loop_
_entity_poly.entity_id
_entity_poly.type
_entity_poly.pdbx_seq_one_letter_code
_entity_poly.pdbx_strand_id
1 'polypeptide(L)'
;MPTALGYPGLQCVLEFLDPMRRYVPFLSKSFLDLFYRIHIVSRAHSLRTIDKIIPLSIEELGINGNCLNLKYYEIDNCTDNKLRFKNGRWKDFRRIRPSNLKPEEAMKKLLVSYLKAGSKIYVKCLVFFTAIPEFVPPNLILQINELRCCFRYIEQFLPIIDQNCFPLKKLRIAISEPYYLNHPVLTSAQQLIVLHGFDGVPKIINQNTNKRVTFETYCFRTEDPVVLIRNWMKNGKEIGTTFKFHDYEDNRVMHFLMQKLKEFKTESDHHSRVTPILRVPIEPFAEIHVSKDNENYIVVEVVPITLKRETNATEEPCSSKKAKQ
;
A
#
# COMPACT_ATOMS: atom_id res chain seq x y z
N MET A 1 31.44 14.02 35.98
CA MET A 1 31.41 12.93 34.99
C MET A 1 30.08 13.01 34.26
N PRO A 2 30.01 12.98 32.92
CA PRO A 2 28.75 13.14 32.21
C PRO A 2 27.88 11.89 32.43
N THR A 3 26.65 12.13 32.86
CA THR A 3 25.59 11.15 33.07
C THR A 3 25.41 10.34 31.80
N ALA A 4 25.61 9.02 31.87
CA ALA A 4 25.34 8.12 30.77
C ALA A 4 23.89 8.31 30.29
N LEU A 5 23.70 8.53 28.99
CA LEU A 5 22.38 8.60 28.35
C LEU A 5 21.51 7.42 28.80
N GLY A 6 20.44 7.72 29.55
CA GLY A 6 19.58 6.71 30.17
C GLY A 6 18.85 5.83 29.14
N TYR A 7 18.71 4.56 29.50
CA TYR A 7 18.13 3.42 28.77
C TYR A 7 16.83 3.69 27.96
N PRO A 8 15.83 4.45 28.45
CA PRO A 8 14.61 4.71 27.67
C PRO A 8 14.85 5.63 26.47
N GLY A 9 15.77 6.59 26.58
CA GLY A 9 16.08 7.53 25.52
C GLY A 9 16.81 6.86 24.34
N LEU A 10 17.69 5.90 24.62
CA LEU A 10 18.42 5.16 23.58
C LEU A 10 17.53 4.14 22.85
N GLN A 11 16.55 3.56 23.56
CA GLN A 11 15.59 2.62 22.99
C GLN A 11 14.72 3.29 21.93
N CYS A 12 14.17 4.47 22.23
CA CYS A 12 13.41 5.29 21.28
C CYS A 12 14.27 5.66 20.05
N VAL A 13 15.54 6.02 20.27
CA VAL A 13 16.48 6.29 19.16
C VAL A 13 16.72 5.04 18.30
N LEU A 14 16.90 3.84 18.88
CA LEU A 14 17.11 2.61 18.10
C LEU A 14 15.85 2.08 17.40
N GLU A 15 14.67 2.40 17.95
CA GLU A 15 13.35 2.04 17.41
C GLU A 15 12.92 2.95 16.25
N PHE A 16 13.27 4.25 16.33
CA PHE A 16 12.90 5.29 15.36
C PHE A 16 14.07 5.85 14.54
N LEU A 17 15.29 5.32 14.72
CA LEU A 17 16.38 5.51 13.76
C LEU A 17 15.89 4.90 12.44
N ASP A 18 15.40 5.76 11.56
CA ASP A 18 15.35 5.48 10.14
C ASP A 18 16.77 4.99 9.76
N PRO A 19 16.92 3.80 9.16
CA PRO A 19 18.22 3.26 8.83
C PRO A 19 19.13 4.24 8.08
N MET A 20 18.61 5.28 7.40
CA MET A 20 19.43 6.29 6.70
C MET A 20 19.14 7.75 7.07
N ARG A 21 20.20 8.46 7.54
CA ARG A 21 20.63 9.87 7.25
C ARG A 21 21.22 10.56 8.51
N ARG A 22 22.30 11.39 8.50
CA ARG A 22 23.36 11.92 7.59
C ARG A 22 24.36 12.64 8.55
N TYR A 23 25.70 12.66 8.46
CA TYR A 23 26.61 13.36 7.53
C TYR A 23 28.09 12.95 7.84
N VAL A 24 28.98 13.10 6.84
CA VAL A 24 30.37 12.59 6.68
C VAL A 24 31.36 13.77 6.84
N PRO A 25 32.57 13.67 7.48
CA PRO A 25 33.78 13.11 6.84
C PRO A 25 34.81 12.44 7.77
N PHE A 26 35.77 11.75 7.14
CA PHE A 26 36.98 11.08 7.68
C PHE A 26 36.90 9.55 7.92
N LEU A 27 37.32 8.83 6.86
CA LEU A 27 38.15 7.62 6.85
C LEU A 27 37.66 6.32 7.54
N SER A 28 37.55 5.27 6.72
CA SER A 28 37.56 3.82 7.05
C SER A 28 36.31 3.13 7.62
N LYS A 29 35.09 3.55 7.26
CA LYS A 29 33.86 2.75 7.48
C LYS A 29 32.86 2.86 6.32
N SER A 30 33.27 2.35 5.17
CA SER A 30 32.35 2.03 4.08
C SER A 30 31.45 0.87 4.54
N PHE A 31 30.17 1.11 4.77
CA PHE A 31 29.17 0.77 3.75
C PHE A 31 27.72 1.03 4.15
N LEU A 32 27.46 1.83 5.22
CA LEU A 32 26.48 1.27 6.12
C LEU A 32 25.44 2.03 6.90
N ASP A 33 24.24 2.02 6.35
CA ASP A 33 23.08 2.61 6.96
C ASP A 33 22.20 1.60 7.74
N LEU A 34 21.89 0.41 7.21
CA LEU A 34 21.12 -0.60 7.97
C LEU A 34 21.98 -1.54 8.82
N PHE A 35 23.23 -1.72 8.43
CA PHE A 35 24.27 -2.21 9.33
C PHE A 35 24.76 -1.08 10.28
N TYR A 36 24.20 0.14 10.43
CA TYR A 36 24.59 0.97 11.59
C TYR A 36 24.15 0.31 12.89
N ARG A 37 22.89 -0.14 12.98
CA ARG A 37 22.42 -0.93 14.13
C ARG A 37 23.26 -2.21 14.28
N ILE A 38 23.45 -2.99 13.22
CA ILE A 38 24.27 -4.23 13.27
C ILE A 38 25.74 -3.94 13.63
N HIS A 39 26.35 -2.85 13.15
CA HIS A 39 27.75 -2.49 13.37
C HIS A 39 28.02 -1.80 14.71
N ILE A 40 27.08 -0.97 15.18
CA ILE A 40 27.13 -0.39 16.53
C ILE A 40 26.96 -1.53 17.54
N VAL A 41 25.96 -2.38 17.33
CA VAL A 41 25.67 -3.54 18.16
C VAL A 41 26.80 -4.56 18.13
N SER A 42 27.43 -4.82 16.96
CA SER A 42 28.54 -5.77 16.88
C SER A 42 29.76 -5.31 17.69
N ARG A 43 29.91 -4.02 17.99
CA ARG A 43 31.06 -3.49 18.72
C ARG A 43 30.87 -3.38 20.22
N ALA A 44 29.66 -3.61 20.74
CA ALA A 44 29.38 -3.53 22.18
C ALA A 44 28.49 -4.69 22.65
N HIS A 45 28.99 -5.48 23.60
CA HIS A 45 28.28 -6.66 24.12
C HIS A 45 26.92 -6.32 24.75
N SER A 46 26.84 -5.24 25.52
CA SER A 46 25.59 -4.75 26.12
C SER A 46 24.52 -4.42 25.07
N LEU A 47 24.94 -3.82 23.94
CA LEU A 47 24.03 -3.51 22.83
C LEU A 47 23.57 -4.77 22.09
N ARG A 48 24.36 -5.86 22.06
CA ARG A 48 23.94 -7.15 21.47
C ARG A 48 22.79 -7.79 22.22
N THR A 49 22.74 -7.64 23.55
CA THR A 49 21.66 -8.20 24.37
C THR A 49 20.38 -7.39 24.18
N ILE A 50 20.48 -6.06 24.18
CA ILE A 50 19.33 -5.15 24.00
C ILE A 50 18.79 -5.21 22.57
N ASP A 51 19.66 -5.35 21.58
CA ASP A 51 19.25 -5.36 20.18
C ASP A 51 18.38 -6.57 19.81
N LYS A 52 18.51 -7.71 20.51
CA LYS A 52 17.67 -8.89 20.29
C LYS A 52 16.21 -8.68 20.69
N ILE A 53 15.94 -7.80 21.67
CA ILE A 53 14.60 -7.53 22.18
C ILE A 53 13.90 -6.39 21.41
N ILE A 54 14.66 -5.55 20.69
CA ILE A 54 14.10 -4.45 19.91
C ILE A 54 13.57 -4.99 18.58
N PRO A 55 12.30 -4.76 18.24
CA PRO A 55 11.78 -5.14 16.93
C PRO A 55 12.56 -4.52 15.77
N LEU A 56 12.50 -5.17 14.61
CA LEU A 56 13.07 -4.65 13.38
C LEU A 56 11.94 -4.00 12.57
N SER A 57 12.07 -2.71 12.25
CA SER A 57 11.13 -2.00 11.37
C SER A 57 11.78 -1.79 10.00
N ILE A 58 11.16 -2.32 8.95
CA ILE A 58 11.64 -2.27 7.57
C ILE A 58 10.59 -1.55 6.72
N GLU A 59 11.00 -0.54 5.97
CA GLU A 59 10.04 0.20 5.13
C GLU A 59 9.57 -0.62 3.93
N GLU A 60 10.49 -1.29 3.24
CA GLU A 60 10.17 -2.18 2.13
C GLU A 60 11.12 -3.38 2.16
N LEU A 61 10.56 -4.58 2.06
CA LEU A 61 11.31 -5.83 1.98
C LEU A 61 10.84 -6.60 0.75
N GLY A 62 11.70 -6.75 -0.24
CA GLY A 62 11.47 -7.57 -1.42
C GLY A 62 12.22 -8.88 -1.37
N ILE A 63 11.54 -10.00 -1.61
CA ILE A 63 12.14 -11.34 -1.66
C ILE A 63 11.80 -11.92 -3.04
N ASN A 64 12.80 -12.02 -3.93
CA ASN A 64 12.57 -12.41 -5.32
C ASN A 64 13.73 -13.24 -5.87
N GLY A 65 13.51 -14.52 -6.17
CA GLY A 65 14.58 -15.40 -6.67
C GLY A 65 15.78 -15.35 -5.73
N ASN A 66 16.99 -15.14 -6.24
CA ASN A 66 18.21 -14.96 -5.43
C ASN A 66 18.53 -13.50 -5.05
N CYS A 67 17.49 -12.65 -4.97
CA CYS A 67 17.63 -11.23 -4.66
C CYS A 67 16.82 -10.84 -3.41
N LEU A 68 17.43 -10.03 -2.56
CA LEU A 68 16.79 -9.35 -1.44
C LEU A 68 16.80 -7.84 -1.74
N ASN A 69 15.61 -7.24 -1.78
CA ASN A 69 15.45 -5.81 -2.02
C ASN A 69 15.00 -5.11 -0.75
N LEU A 70 15.52 -3.92 -0.56
CA LEU A 70 15.09 -2.94 0.42
C LEU A 70 14.85 -1.65 -0.35
N LYS A 71 14.12 -0.71 0.25
CA LYS A 71 13.71 0.54 -0.44
C LYS A 71 14.81 1.24 -1.26
N TYR A 72 16.05 1.27 -0.76
CA TYR A 72 17.19 1.91 -1.43
C TYR A 72 18.34 0.95 -1.76
N TYR A 73 18.19 -0.33 -1.46
CA TYR A 73 19.27 -1.31 -1.56
C TYR A 73 18.82 -2.58 -2.23
N GLU A 74 19.68 -3.13 -3.07
CA GLU A 74 19.50 -4.44 -3.67
C GLU A 74 20.68 -5.32 -3.27
N ILE A 75 20.38 -6.54 -2.87
CA ILE A 75 21.37 -7.59 -2.66
C ILE A 75 21.04 -8.70 -3.65
N ASP A 76 21.90 -8.88 -4.65
CA ASP A 76 21.78 -9.96 -5.62
C ASP A 76 22.90 -10.97 -5.47
N ASN A 77 22.53 -12.26 -5.48
CA ASN A 77 23.48 -13.36 -5.49
C ASN A 77 23.34 -14.14 -6.80
N CYS A 78 23.93 -13.57 -7.86
CA CYS A 78 23.93 -14.17 -9.19
C CYS A 78 24.81 -15.43 -9.26
N THR A 79 24.64 -16.18 -10.34
CA THR A 79 25.39 -17.42 -10.63
C THR A 79 26.89 -17.20 -10.90
N ASP A 80 27.37 -15.97 -11.00
CA ASP A 80 28.77 -15.62 -11.27
C ASP A 80 29.67 -15.59 -10.01
N ASN A 81 29.26 -16.29 -8.95
CA ASN A 81 29.94 -16.35 -7.65
C ASN A 81 30.15 -15.01 -6.94
N LYS A 82 29.41 -13.95 -7.33
CA LYS A 82 29.52 -12.63 -6.71
C LYS A 82 28.25 -12.30 -5.97
N LEU A 83 28.42 -11.92 -4.71
CA LEU A 83 27.40 -11.24 -3.94
C LEU A 83 27.53 -9.74 -4.19
N ARG A 84 26.48 -9.13 -4.72
CA ARG A 84 26.48 -7.70 -5.06
C ARG A 84 25.55 -6.94 -4.13
N PHE A 85 26.00 -5.76 -3.75
CA PHE A 85 25.26 -4.81 -2.93
C PHE A 85 25.19 -3.52 -3.73
N LYS A 86 23.98 -3.18 -4.16
CA LYS A 86 23.72 -1.94 -4.88
C LYS A 86 22.96 -0.99 -3.98
N ASN A 87 23.30 0.29 -4.04
CA ASN A 87 22.48 1.36 -3.50
C ASN A 87 21.89 2.15 -4.68
N GLY A 88 20.66 2.65 -4.56
CA GLY A 88 19.98 3.53 -5.53
C GLY A 88 20.74 4.82 -5.91
N ARG A 89 21.95 5.04 -5.39
CA ARG A 89 22.92 6.06 -5.84
C ARG A 89 24.09 5.51 -6.67
N TRP A 90 23.89 4.39 -7.37
CA TRP A 90 24.88 3.81 -8.32
C TRP A 90 26.19 3.35 -7.69
N LYS A 91 26.17 3.03 -6.39
CA LYS A 91 27.31 2.46 -5.69
C LYS A 91 27.17 0.95 -5.66
N ASP A 92 28.04 0.29 -6.41
CA ASP A 92 28.08 -1.16 -6.57
C ASP A 92 29.27 -1.75 -5.81
N PHE A 93 28.96 -2.60 -4.83
CA PHE A 93 29.96 -3.30 -4.03
C PHE A 93 29.82 -4.78 -4.29
N ARG A 94 30.94 -5.44 -4.54
CA ARG A 94 30.98 -6.85 -4.94
C ARG A 94 31.87 -7.59 -3.98
N ARG A 95 31.38 -8.73 -3.50
CA ARG A 95 32.17 -9.67 -2.70
C ARG A 95 32.17 -11.01 -3.38
N ILE A 96 33.36 -11.57 -3.54
CA ILE A 96 33.51 -12.95 -4.03
C ILE A 96 33.00 -13.88 -2.93
N ARG A 97 32.05 -14.73 -3.28
CA ARG A 97 31.52 -15.77 -2.41
C ARG A 97 32.55 -16.89 -2.28
N PRO A 98 32.74 -17.48 -1.09
CA PRO A 98 33.58 -18.66 -0.96
C PRO A 98 33.14 -19.75 -1.94
N SER A 99 34.08 -20.35 -2.67
CA SER A 99 33.81 -21.33 -3.74
C SER A 99 33.06 -22.57 -3.25
N ASN A 100 33.17 -22.90 -1.96
CA ASN A 100 32.53 -24.03 -1.30
C ASN A 100 31.11 -23.74 -0.77
N LEU A 101 30.67 -22.49 -0.73
CA LEU A 101 29.33 -22.13 -0.26
C LEU A 101 28.37 -22.22 -1.43
N LYS A 102 27.10 -22.64 -1.25
CA LYS A 102 26.05 -22.58 -2.31
C LYS A 102 25.31 -21.22 -2.31
N PRO A 103 24.70 -20.76 -3.42
CA PRO A 103 24.14 -19.40 -3.48
C PRO A 103 23.00 -19.22 -2.48
N GLU A 104 22.10 -20.19 -2.39
CA GLU A 104 21.00 -20.22 -1.44
C GLU A 104 21.48 -20.26 0.01
N GLU A 105 22.50 -21.06 0.32
CA GLU A 105 23.09 -21.09 1.66
C GLU A 105 23.69 -19.74 2.07
N ALA A 106 24.32 -19.04 1.12
CA ALA A 106 24.84 -17.69 1.34
C ALA A 106 23.70 -16.70 1.58
N MET A 107 22.63 -16.75 0.78
CA MET A 107 21.45 -15.92 0.96
C MET A 107 20.72 -16.23 2.27
N LYS A 108 20.63 -17.50 2.66
CA LYS A 108 20.03 -17.94 3.93
C LYS A 108 20.81 -17.38 5.11
N LYS A 109 22.15 -17.51 5.09
CA LYS A 109 23.02 -16.92 6.13
C LYS A 109 22.87 -15.40 6.17
N LEU A 110 22.80 -14.74 5.02
CA LEU A 110 22.60 -13.30 4.94
C LEU A 110 21.25 -12.89 5.52
N LEU A 111 20.17 -13.53 5.08
CA LEU A 111 18.80 -13.26 5.54
C LEU A 111 18.66 -13.48 7.05
N VAL A 112 19.17 -14.59 7.57
CA VAL A 112 19.16 -14.88 9.02
C VAL A 112 19.99 -13.86 9.80
N SER A 113 21.16 -13.47 9.29
CA SER A 113 21.99 -12.44 9.92
C SER A 113 21.34 -11.06 9.91
N TYR A 114 20.54 -10.78 8.87
CA TYR A 114 19.87 -9.53 8.63
C TYR A 114 18.62 -9.38 9.50
N LEU A 115 17.75 -10.39 9.46
CA LEU A 115 16.47 -10.38 10.16
C LEU A 115 16.58 -10.71 11.65
N LYS A 116 17.74 -11.22 12.08
CA LYS A 116 18.08 -11.63 13.46
C LYS A 116 17.03 -12.56 14.07
N ALA A 117 17.39 -13.85 14.18
CA ALA A 117 16.53 -14.86 14.78
C ALA A 117 15.99 -14.40 16.16
N GLY A 118 14.66 -14.33 16.29
CA GLY A 118 13.94 -14.06 17.54
C GLY A 118 13.36 -12.65 17.71
N SER A 119 13.69 -11.68 16.85
CA SER A 119 13.09 -10.34 16.92
C SER A 119 11.74 -10.30 16.17
N LYS A 120 10.79 -9.51 16.67
CA LYS A 120 9.57 -9.18 15.91
C LYS A 120 9.96 -8.33 14.70
N ILE A 121 9.50 -8.69 13.51
CA ILE A 121 9.85 -8.00 12.26
C ILE A 121 8.60 -7.33 11.71
N TYR A 122 8.61 -6.00 11.73
CA TYR A 122 7.60 -5.15 11.14
C TYR A 122 8.06 -4.73 9.75
N VAL A 123 7.25 -4.98 8.73
CA VAL A 123 7.53 -4.57 7.35
C VAL A 123 6.38 -3.71 6.86
N LYS A 124 6.65 -2.45 6.51
CA LYS A 124 5.59 -1.57 5.99
C LYS A 124 5.07 -2.10 4.65
N CYS A 125 5.96 -2.52 3.74
CA CYS A 125 5.59 -3.13 2.46
C CYS A 125 6.42 -4.40 2.17
N LEU A 126 5.77 -5.56 2.07
CA LEU A 126 6.38 -6.81 1.61
C LEU A 126 6.18 -6.95 0.10
N VAL A 127 7.24 -7.29 -0.64
CA VAL A 127 7.21 -7.35 -2.11
C VAL A 127 7.71 -8.70 -2.65
N PHE A 128 6.92 -9.36 -3.49
CA PHE A 128 7.38 -10.57 -4.22
C PHE A 128 6.66 -10.79 -5.55
N PHE A 129 7.39 -11.21 -6.56
CA PHE A 129 6.91 -11.46 -7.92
C PHE A 129 7.31 -12.83 -8.46
N THR A 130 8.08 -13.60 -7.69
CA THR A 130 8.49 -14.96 -8.01
C THR A 130 8.12 -15.91 -6.88
N ALA A 131 8.30 -17.22 -7.12
CA ALA A 131 8.11 -18.25 -6.09
C ALA A 131 8.99 -17.98 -4.86
N ILE A 132 8.54 -18.45 -3.69
CA ILE A 132 9.30 -18.30 -2.45
C ILE A 132 10.66 -18.98 -2.59
N PRO A 133 11.78 -18.26 -2.40
CA PRO A 133 13.10 -18.86 -2.51
C PRO A 133 13.39 -19.85 -1.38
N GLU A 134 14.12 -20.93 -1.68
CA GLU A 134 14.48 -21.97 -0.69
C GLU A 134 15.30 -21.44 0.50
N PHE A 135 15.99 -20.30 0.31
CA PHE A 135 16.75 -19.68 1.39
C PHE A 135 15.88 -19.02 2.47
N VAL A 136 14.58 -18.79 2.20
CA VAL A 136 13.66 -18.19 3.17
C VAL A 136 13.37 -19.20 4.28
N PRO A 137 13.66 -18.89 5.56
CA PRO A 137 13.38 -19.80 6.66
C PRO A 137 11.86 -20.02 6.81
N PRO A 138 11.40 -21.26 7.01
CA PRO A 138 9.98 -21.56 7.17
C PRO A 138 9.38 -20.99 8.47
N ASN A 139 10.23 -20.68 9.46
CA ASN A 139 9.84 -20.08 10.73
C ASN A 139 9.93 -18.54 10.73
N LEU A 140 10.18 -17.93 9.57
CA LEU A 140 10.16 -16.48 9.44
C LEU A 140 8.72 -15.98 9.49
N ILE A 141 8.40 -15.09 10.42
CA ILE A 141 7.07 -14.47 10.53
C ILE A 141 7.21 -12.95 10.47
N LEU A 142 6.49 -12.33 9.55
CA LEU A 142 6.53 -10.90 9.26
C LEU A 142 5.19 -10.25 9.60
N GLN A 143 5.22 -9.14 10.34
CA GLN A 143 4.05 -8.29 10.56
C GLN A 143 4.03 -7.19 9.49
N ILE A 144 3.04 -7.23 8.59
CA ILE A 144 3.01 -6.38 7.40
C ILE A 144 1.82 -5.41 7.38
N ASN A 145 1.99 -4.23 6.79
CA ASN A 145 0.88 -3.30 6.52
C ASN A 145 0.41 -3.37 5.06
N GLU A 146 1.34 -3.53 4.14
CA GLU A 146 1.10 -3.56 2.70
C GLU A 146 1.76 -4.79 2.09
N LEU A 147 1.04 -5.44 1.18
CA LEU A 147 1.55 -6.52 0.37
C LEU A 147 1.53 -6.14 -1.09
N ARG A 148 2.68 -6.21 -1.78
CA ARG A 148 2.80 -6.01 -3.21
C ARG A 148 3.26 -7.29 -3.89
N CYS A 149 2.41 -7.92 -4.71
CA CYS A 149 2.80 -9.20 -5.29
C CYS A 149 2.21 -9.58 -6.65
N CYS A 150 2.85 -10.55 -7.29
CA CYS A 150 2.21 -11.39 -8.31
C CYS A 150 1.32 -12.43 -7.60
N PHE A 151 0.01 -12.36 -7.83
CA PHE A 151 -0.95 -13.15 -7.04
C PHE A 151 -0.77 -14.66 -7.18
N ARG A 152 -0.19 -15.13 -8.30
CA ARG A 152 0.15 -16.54 -8.55
C ARG A 152 0.95 -17.20 -7.41
N TYR A 153 1.79 -16.43 -6.70
CA TYR A 153 2.68 -16.96 -5.67
C TYR A 153 2.18 -16.71 -4.25
N ILE A 154 0.97 -16.16 -4.07
CA ILE A 154 0.46 -15.73 -2.76
C ILE A 154 0.52 -16.84 -1.71
N GLU A 155 0.06 -18.04 -2.06
CA GLU A 155 -0.03 -19.20 -1.16
C GLU A 155 1.33 -19.59 -0.58
N GLN A 156 2.41 -19.41 -1.34
CA GLN A 156 3.76 -19.75 -0.89
C GLN A 156 4.28 -18.79 0.17
N PHE A 157 3.77 -17.56 0.20
CA PHE A 157 4.18 -16.50 1.12
C PHE A 157 3.23 -16.33 2.30
N LEU A 158 2.01 -16.87 2.27
CA LEU A 158 1.09 -16.81 3.42
C LEU A 158 1.71 -17.36 4.72
N PRO A 159 2.48 -18.47 4.72
CA PRO A 159 3.07 -19.01 5.95
C PRO A 159 4.07 -18.06 6.64
N ILE A 160 4.64 -17.10 5.91
CA ILE A 160 5.61 -16.15 6.48
C ILE A 160 4.99 -14.82 6.92
N ILE A 161 3.68 -14.65 6.76
CA ILE A 161 2.94 -13.45 7.17
C ILE A 161 2.19 -13.77 8.46
N ASP A 162 2.34 -12.91 9.48
CA ASP A 162 1.62 -13.04 10.74
C ASP A 162 0.10 -12.98 10.47
N GLN A 163 -0.65 -13.94 11.03
CA GLN A 163 -2.10 -14.06 10.84
C GLN A 163 -2.86 -12.80 11.31
N ASN A 164 -2.32 -12.06 12.28
CA ASN A 164 -2.91 -10.82 12.77
C ASN A 164 -2.86 -9.67 11.74
N CYS A 165 -2.14 -9.85 10.62
CA CYS A 165 -2.12 -8.88 9.52
C CYS A 165 -3.38 -8.95 8.65
N PHE A 166 -4.19 -10.00 8.78
CA PHE A 166 -5.40 -10.18 7.98
C PHE A 166 -6.65 -9.65 8.71
N PRO A 167 -7.57 -8.95 8.02
CA PRO A 167 -7.47 -8.54 6.62
C PRO A 167 -6.37 -7.49 6.37
N LEU A 168 -5.66 -7.63 5.24
CA LEU A 168 -4.58 -6.71 4.89
C LEU A 168 -5.09 -5.28 4.74
N LYS A 169 -4.35 -4.31 5.31
CA LYS A 169 -4.69 -2.88 5.15
C LYS A 169 -4.57 -2.43 3.70
N LYS A 170 -3.53 -2.88 3.00
CA LYS A 170 -3.30 -2.58 1.57
C LYS A 170 -2.78 -3.81 0.83
N LEU A 171 -3.39 -4.12 -0.30
CA LEU A 171 -2.97 -5.19 -1.20
C LEU A 171 -2.79 -4.61 -2.61
N ARG A 172 -1.54 -4.54 -3.08
CA ARG A 172 -1.14 -4.13 -4.45
C ARG A 172 -0.84 -5.36 -5.29
N ILE A 173 -1.62 -5.63 -6.33
CA ILE A 173 -1.49 -6.89 -7.07
C ILE A 173 -1.49 -6.72 -8.58
N ALA A 174 -0.77 -7.61 -9.25
CA ALA A 174 -0.99 -7.93 -10.65
C ALA A 174 -1.88 -9.18 -10.73
N ILE A 175 -3.06 -9.05 -11.37
CA ILE A 175 -4.04 -10.12 -11.53
C ILE A 175 -3.86 -10.70 -12.93
N SER A 176 -3.26 -11.89 -13.01
CA SER A 176 -3.04 -12.60 -14.27
C SER A 176 -4.20 -13.50 -14.68
N GLU A 177 -5.09 -13.86 -13.75
CA GLU A 177 -6.19 -14.80 -14.02
C GLU A 177 -7.46 -14.40 -13.24
N PRO A 178 -8.66 -14.62 -13.81
CA PRO A 178 -9.92 -14.18 -13.22
C PRO A 178 -10.35 -14.96 -11.97
N TYR A 179 -9.92 -16.21 -11.80
CA TYR A 179 -10.34 -17.02 -10.64
C TYR A 179 -9.73 -16.51 -9.31
N TYR A 180 -8.66 -15.71 -9.36
CA TYR A 180 -8.07 -15.09 -8.17
C TYR A 180 -9.00 -14.09 -7.47
N LEU A 181 -10.02 -13.57 -8.17
CA LEU A 181 -10.96 -12.59 -7.62
C LEU A 181 -11.77 -13.09 -6.42
N ASN A 182 -11.92 -14.41 -6.30
CA ASN A 182 -12.65 -15.03 -5.19
C ASN A 182 -11.74 -15.40 -4.01
N HIS A 183 -10.44 -15.14 -4.11
CA HIS A 183 -9.50 -15.56 -3.07
C HIS A 183 -9.73 -14.76 -1.77
N PRO A 184 -9.76 -15.40 -0.58
CA PRO A 184 -10.07 -14.73 0.69
C PRO A 184 -9.15 -13.53 1.01
N VAL A 185 -7.86 -13.65 0.72
CA VAL A 185 -6.89 -12.55 0.93
C VAL A 185 -7.19 -11.33 0.05
N LEU A 186 -7.70 -11.55 -1.17
CA LEU A 186 -8.08 -10.47 -2.07
C LEU A 186 -9.38 -9.83 -1.59
N THR A 187 -10.43 -10.64 -1.43
CA THR A 187 -11.80 -10.19 -1.11
C THR A 187 -11.92 -9.51 0.26
N SER A 188 -11.06 -9.86 1.22
CA SER A 188 -11.05 -9.28 2.57
C SER A 188 -10.18 -8.04 2.71
N ALA A 189 -9.29 -7.73 1.76
CA ALA A 189 -8.38 -6.59 1.86
C ALA A 189 -9.14 -5.26 2.03
N GLN A 190 -8.67 -4.41 2.96
CA GLN A 190 -9.32 -3.12 3.24
C GLN A 190 -9.17 -2.13 2.09
N GLN A 191 -8.03 -2.18 1.39
CA GLN A 191 -7.79 -1.43 0.17
C GLN A 191 -7.08 -2.33 -0.84
N LEU A 192 -7.72 -2.52 -2.00
CA LEU A 192 -7.16 -3.24 -3.13
C LEU A 192 -6.62 -2.24 -4.15
N ILE A 193 -5.39 -2.46 -4.63
CA ILE A 193 -4.77 -1.67 -5.68
C ILE A 193 -4.36 -2.61 -6.81
N VAL A 194 -4.91 -2.39 -7.99
CA VAL A 194 -4.68 -3.22 -9.17
C VAL A 194 -3.60 -2.55 -10.03
N LEU A 195 -2.46 -3.23 -10.18
CA LEU A 195 -1.31 -2.78 -10.95
C LEU A 195 -1.44 -3.15 -12.44
N HIS A 196 -1.86 -4.39 -12.70
CA HIS A 196 -2.08 -4.94 -14.03
C HIS A 196 -3.24 -5.95 -13.97
N GLY A 197 -4.10 -5.94 -14.97
CA GLY A 197 -5.20 -6.89 -15.13
C GLY A 197 -5.14 -7.60 -16.48
N PHE A 198 -5.28 -8.93 -16.47
CA PHE A 198 -5.48 -9.72 -17.69
C PHE A 198 -6.84 -9.37 -18.34
N ASP A 199 -6.87 -9.08 -19.64
CA ASP A 199 -8.07 -8.73 -20.41
C ASP A 199 -8.90 -7.54 -19.89
N GLY A 200 -8.29 -6.67 -19.06
CA GLY A 200 -8.92 -5.46 -18.51
C GLY A 200 -9.46 -5.64 -17.09
N VAL A 201 -10.31 -4.69 -16.67
CA VAL A 201 -10.97 -4.63 -15.36
C VAL A 201 -12.44 -5.12 -15.30
N PRO A 202 -13.19 -5.41 -16.39
CA PRO A 202 -14.64 -5.69 -16.32
C PRO A 202 -15.07 -6.77 -15.32
N LYS A 203 -14.29 -7.86 -15.18
CA LYS A 203 -14.61 -8.92 -14.22
C LYS A 203 -14.46 -8.45 -12.77
N ILE A 204 -13.44 -7.63 -12.50
CA ILE A 204 -13.26 -6.98 -11.19
C ILE A 204 -14.44 -6.05 -10.92
N ILE A 205 -14.81 -5.20 -11.90
CA ILE A 205 -15.95 -4.28 -11.79
C ILE A 205 -17.26 -5.01 -11.40
N ASN A 206 -17.48 -6.22 -11.94
CA ASN A 206 -18.71 -6.97 -11.74
C ASN A 206 -18.71 -7.88 -10.50
N GLN A 207 -17.56 -8.45 -10.12
CA GLN A 207 -17.48 -9.53 -9.13
C GLN A 207 -16.77 -9.14 -7.84
N ASN A 208 -16.09 -7.98 -7.81
CA ASN A 208 -15.30 -7.57 -6.67
C ASN A 208 -16.16 -7.15 -5.46
N THR A 209 -15.86 -7.75 -4.31
CA THR A 209 -16.50 -7.47 -3.03
C THR A 209 -15.81 -6.36 -2.22
N ASN A 210 -14.55 -6.00 -2.55
CA ASN A 210 -13.84 -4.95 -1.82
C ASN A 210 -14.54 -3.60 -1.95
N LYS A 211 -14.67 -2.90 -0.82
CA LYS A 211 -15.25 -1.55 -0.77
C LYS A 211 -14.34 -0.49 -1.37
N ARG A 212 -13.02 -0.65 -1.26
CA ARG A 212 -12.03 0.36 -1.70
C ARG A 212 -11.09 -0.26 -2.72
N VAL A 213 -11.23 0.15 -3.98
CA VAL A 213 -10.40 -0.34 -5.08
C VAL A 213 -9.76 0.83 -5.80
N THR A 214 -8.48 0.69 -6.16
CA THR A 214 -7.73 1.66 -6.94
C THR A 214 -7.12 0.98 -8.15
N PHE A 215 -7.36 1.53 -9.32
CA PHE A 215 -6.83 1.09 -10.60
C PHE A 215 -5.72 2.04 -11.02
N GLU A 216 -4.49 1.53 -11.05
CA GLU A 216 -3.30 2.28 -11.48
C GLU A 216 -3.29 2.46 -13.00
N THR A 217 -2.36 3.28 -13.50
CA THR A 217 -2.26 3.62 -14.92
C THR A 217 -2.14 2.37 -15.80
N TYR A 218 -2.81 2.38 -16.96
CA TYR A 218 -2.79 1.32 -17.97
C TYR A 218 -3.39 -0.04 -17.55
N CYS A 219 -3.98 -0.17 -16.36
CA CYS A 219 -4.61 -1.44 -15.96
C CYS A 219 -6.06 -1.60 -16.43
N PHE A 220 -6.67 -0.53 -16.95
CA PHE A 220 -8.08 -0.46 -17.37
C PHE A 220 -8.23 0.29 -18.70
N ARG A 221 -9.36 0.08 -19.38
CA ARG A 221 -9.74 0.76 -20.62
C ARG A 221 -10.48 2.05 -20.31
N THR A 222 -10.41 3.03 -21.20
CA THR A 222 -11.08 4.34 -21.06
C THR A 222 -12.58 4.21 -20.78
N GLU A 223 -13.23 3.15 -21.28
CA GLU A 223 -14.66 2.89 -21.12
C GLU A 223 -15.03 2.24 -19.77
N ASP A 224 -14.07 1.62 -19.07
CA ASP A 224 -14.31 0.81 -17.87
C ASP A 224 -15.01 1.59 -16.73
N PRO A 225 -14.67 2.86 -16.43
CA PRO A 225 -15.41 3.64 -15.43
C PRO A 225 -16.89 3.86 -15.79
N VAL A 226 -17.21 4.02 -17.08
CA VAL A 226 -18.60 4.16 -17.55
C VAL A 226 -19.33 2.83 -17.39
N VAL A 227 -18.67 1.71 -17.72
CA VAL A 227 -19.23 0.36 -17.52
C VAL A 227 -19.51 0.11 -16.04
N LEU A 228 -18.58 0.48 -15.14
CA LEU A 228 -18.77 0.41 -13.69
C LEU A 228 -20.01 1.17 -13.23
N ILE A 229 -20.11 2.46 -13.59
CA ILE A 229 -21.22 3.32 -13.16
C ILE A 229 -22.55 2.74 -13.65
N ARG A 230 -22.64 2.35 -14.92
CA ARG A 230 -23.87 1.75 -15.48
C ARG A 230 -24.23 0.42 -14.82
N ASN A 231 -23.23 -0.38 -14.44
CA ASN A 231 -23.45 -1.62 -13.69
C ASN A 231 -24.04 -1.34 -12.30
N TRP A 232 -23.46 -0.38 -11.57
CA TRP A 232 -23.97 0.03 -10.25
C TRP A 232 -25.35 0.70 -10.33
N MET A 233 -25.65 1.44 -11.39
CA MET A 233 -27.01 1.96 -11.64
C MET A 233 -28.04 0.84 -11.80
N LYS A 234 -27.67 -0.27 -12.46
CA LYS A 234 -28.60 -1.36 -12.75
C LYS A 234 -28.78 -2.30 -11.56
N ASN A 235 -27.70 -2.60 -10.84
CA ASN A 235 -27.64 -3.67 -9.85
C ASN A 235 -27.53 -3.15 -8.41
N GLY A 236 -27.45 -1.84 -8.21
CA GLY A 236 -27.12 -1.24 -6.92
C GLY A 236 -25.65 -1.44 -6.53
N LYS A 237 -25.25 -0.78 -5.46
CA LYS A 237 -23.95 -0.98 -4.80
C LYS A 237 -24.01 -0.46 -3.37
N GLU A 238 -23.27 -1.11 -2.48
CA GLU A 238 -23.24 -0.73 -1.06
C GLU A 238 -22.67 0.69 -0.86
N ILE A 239 -23.35 1.47 0.00
CA ILE A 239 -22.91 2.80 0.45
C ILE A 239 -21.51 2.72 1.08
N GLY A 240 -20.66 3.71 0.76
CA GLY A 240 -19.26 3.76 1.18
C GLY A 240 -18.32 2.94 0.30
N THR A 241 -18.80 2.35 -0.79
CA THR A 241 -17.92 1.78 -1.82
C THR A 241 -17.26 2.92 -2.61
N THR A 242 -15.94 2.87 -2.77
CA THR A 242 -15.15 3.83 -3.53
C THR A 242 -14.19 3.13 -4.49
N PHE A 243 -14.32 3.43 -5.78
CA PHE A 243 -13.42 2.96 -6.83
C PHE A 243 -12.67 4.17 -7.41
N LYS A 244 -11.34 4.03 -7.55
CA LYS A 244 -10.47 5.08 -8.09
C LYS A 244 -9.82 4.62 -9.39
N PHE A 245 -9.79 5.51 -10.37
CA PHE A 245 -9.15 5.27 -11.66
C PHE A 245 -8.15 6.38 -11.95
N HIS A 246 -6.89 6.03 -12.22
CA HIS A 246 -5.88 7.03 -12.56
C HIS A 246 -6.25 7.73 -13.88
N ASP A 247 -6.49 9.04 -13.86
CA ASP A 247 -6.73 9.82 -15.08
C ASP A 247 -5.38 10.08 -15.76
N TYR A 248 -5.27 9.77 -17.04
CA TYR A 248 -4.05 10.06 -17.81
C TYR A 248 -3.73 11.56 -17.77
N GLU A 249 -2.49 11.95 -18.04
CA GLU A 249 -2.04 13.36 -17.95
C GLU A 249 -2.88 14.34 -18.80
N ASP A 250 -3.56 13.83 -19.83
CA ASP A 250 -4.44 14.58 -20.73
C ASP A 250 -5.94 14.51 -20.38
N ASN A 251 -6.28 13.96 -19.21
CA ASN A 251 -7.65 13.82 -18.72
C ASN A 251 -8.60 13.04 -19.65
N ARG A 252 -8.05 12.15 -20.51
CA ARG A 252 -8.82 11.38 -21.49
C ARG A 252 -9.99 10.61 -20.86
N VAL A 253 -9.76 9.99 -19.70
CA VAL A 253 -10.77 9.13 -19.06
C VAL A 253 -11.90 10.01 -18.54
N MET A 254 -11.58 11.12 -17.87
CA MET A 254 -12.60 12.04 -17.36
C MET A 254 -13.42 12.64 -18.50
N HIS A 255 -12.78 13.10 -19.58
CA HIS A 255 -13.48 13.67 -20.73
C HIS A 255 -14.46 12.66 -21.36
N PHE A 256 -14.02 11.41 -21.56
CA PHE A 256 -14.88 10.35 -22.07
C PHE A 256 -16.07 10.07 -21.15
N LEU A 257 -15.83 9.99 -19.83
CA LEU A 257 -16.85 9.78 -18.81
C LEU A 257 -17.90 10.91 -18.85
N MET A 258 -17.46 12.18 -18.88
CA MET A 258 -18.33 13.36 -18.97
C MET A 258 -19.14 13.42 -20.27
N GLN A 259 -18.61 12.91 -21.37
CA GLN A 259 -19.34 12.83 -22.64
C GLN A 259 -20.46 11.78 -22.59
N LYS A 260 -20.18 10.63 -21.96
CA LYS A 260 -21.10 9.48 -21.92
C LYS A 260 -22.17 9.56 -20.83
N LEU A 261 -21.96 10.39 -19.80
CA LEU A 261 -22.86 10.59 -18.66
C LEU A 261 -23.22 12.07 -18.49
N LYS A 262 -23.33 12.79 -19.61
CA LYS A 262 -23.56 14.24 -19.65
C LYS A 262 -24.86 14.67 -18.95
N GLU A 263 -25.84 13.78 -18.95
CA GLU A 263 -27.16 13.95 -18.33
C GLU A 263 -27.10 14.01 -16.80
N PHE A 264 -26.01 13.55 -16.19
CA PHE A 264 -25.80 13.52 -14.74
C PHE A 264 -24.86 14.62 -14.23
N LYS A 265 -24.54 15.61 -15.08
CA LYS A 265 -23.68 16.74 -14.70
C LYS A 265 -24.37 17.60 -13.65
N THR A 266 -23.60 17.97 -12.63
CA THR A 266 -24.03 18.94 -11.64
C THR A 266 -23.75 20.35 -12.14
N GLU A 267 -24.71 21.25 -11.96
CA GLU A 267 -24.47 22.69 -12.06
C GLU A 267 -23.56 23.10 -10.89
N SER A 268 -22.46 23.79 -11.18
CA SER A 268 -21.44 24.13 -10.19
C SER A 268 -21.98 25.13 -9.17
N ASP A 269 -22.18 24.70 -7.93
CA ASP A 269 -22.45 25.60 -6.80
C ASP A 269 -21.11 26.08 -6.23
N HIS A 270 -20.81 27.37 -6.36
CA HIS A 270 -19.49 27.98 -6.10
C HIS A 270 -19.05 28.01 -4.62
N HIS A 271 -19.69 27.23 -3.74
CA HIS A 271 -19.53 27.36 -2.27
C HIS A 271 -19.02 26.09 -1.54
N SER A 272 -18.65 25.01 -2.25
CA SER A 272 -18.02 23.83 -1.62
C SER A 272 -16.72 23.42 -2.32
N ARG A 273 -15.68 23.08 -1.55
CA ARG A 273 -14.36 22.68 -2.04
C ARG A 273 -14.29 21.24 -2.57
N VAL A 274 -15.39 20.48 -2.52
CA VAL A 274 -15.49 19.17 -3.19
C VAL A 274 -16.91 19.04 -3.74
N THR A 275 -17.20 19.72 -4.84
CA THR A 275 -18.42 19.48 -5.61
C THR A 275 -18.20 18.24 -6.49
N PRO A 276 -19.05 17.20 -6.38
CA PRO A 276 -18.99 16.08 -7.33
C PRO A 276 -19.28 16.64 -8.73
N ILE A 277 -18.54 16.18 -9.74
CA ILE A 277 -18.69 16.58 -11.14
C ILE A 277 -19.94 15.94 -11.74
N LEU A 278 -20.25 14.71 -11.31
CA LEU A 278 -21.48 13.99 -11.66
C LEU A 278 -22.15 13.43 -10.40
N ARG A 279 -23.49 13.43 -10.43
CA ARG A 279 -24.34 12.75 -9.44
C ARG A 279 -25.28 11.80 -10.18
N VAL A 280 -25.15 10.51 -9.92
CA VAL A 280 -25.94 9.48 -10.61
C VAL A 280 -26.81 8.75 -9.58
N PRO A 281 -28.14 8.90 -9.60
CA PRO A 281 -29.01 8.17 -8.68
C PRO A 281 -28.97 6.67 -8.99
N ILE A 282 -28.87 5.83 -7.96
CA ILE A 282 -28.85 4.35 -8.12
C ILE A 282 -29.94 3.64 -7.33
N GLU A 283 -30.30 4.15 -6.15
CA GLU A 283 -31.34 3.61 -5.27
C GLU A 283 -32.10 4.77 -4.60
N PRO A 284 -33.26 4.53 -3.97
CA PRO A 284 -34.05 5.60 -3.33
C PRO A 284 -33.29 6.42 -2.29
N PHE A 285 -32.21 5.87 -1.73
CA PHE A 285 -31.40 6.49 -0.68
C PHE A 285 -29.91 6.56 -1.00
N ALA A 286 -29.48 6.23 -2.23
CA ALA A 286 -28.08 6.25 -2.61
C ALA A 286 -27.84 6.84 -4.01
N GLU A 287 -26.76 7.60 -4.14
CA GLU A 287 -26.27 8.14 -5.41
C GLU A 287 -24.76 7.89 -5.56
N ILE A 288 -24.30 7.82 -6.81
CA ILE A 288 -22.88 7.79 -7.14
C ILE A 288 -22.39 9.22 -7.31
N HIS A 289 -21.33 9.57 -6.60
CA HIS A 289 -20.55 10.77 -6.80
C HIS A 289 -19.33 10.45 -7.64
N VAL A 290 -19.14 11.22 -8.72
CA VAL A 290 -17.90 11.21 -9.50
C VAL A 290 -17.16 12.51 -9.26
N SER A 291 -15.92 12.43 -8.78
CA SER A 291 -15.06 13.60 -8.53
C SER A 291 -13.63 13.33 -8.99
N LYS A 292 -12.77 14.34 -8.86
CA LYS A 292 -11.33 14.21 -9.12
C LYS A 292 -10.57 14.57 -7.85
N ASP A 293 -9.60 13.73 -7.47
CA ASP A 293 -8.73 14.00 -6.32
C ASP A 293 -7.45 14.73 -6.72
N ASN A 294 -6.64 15.08 -5.71
CA ASN A 294 -5.40 15.84 -5.89
C ASN A 294 -4.28 15.04 -6.58
N GLU A 295 -4.44 13.73 -6.75
CA GLU A 295 -3.45 12.83 -7.34
C GLU A 295 -3.85 12.41 -8.77
N ASN A 296 -4.73 13.18 -9.42
CA ASN A 296 -5.30 12.90 -10.74
C ASN A 296 -6.12 11.61 -10.81
N TYR A 297 -6.66 11.10 -9.71
CA TYR A 297 -7.61 9.99 -9.78
C TYR A 297 -9.03 10.50 -9.96
N ILE A 298 -9.77 9.83 -10.85
CA ILE A 298 -11.22 9.86 -10.89
C ILE A 298 -11.72 9.00 -9.73
N VAL A 299 -12.48 9.61 -8.83
CA VAL A 299 -13.08 8.95 -7.67
C VAL A 299 -14.55 8.70 -7.96
N VAL A 300 -14.97 7.44 -7.96
CA VAL A 300 -16.35 7.00 -8.09
C VAL A 300 -16.79 6.42 -6.76
N GLU A 301 -17.67 7.11 -6.05
CA GLU A 301 -18.07 6.77 -4.69
C GLU A 301 -19.59 6.64 -4.56
N VAL A 302 -20.07 5.65 -3.81
CA VAL A 302 -21.49 5.50 -3.49
C VAL A 302 -21.77 6.16 -2.15
N VAL A 303 -22.66 7.16 -2.13
CA VAL A 303 -22.97 7.96 -0.95
C VAL A 303 -24.48 7.96 -0.67
N PRO A 304 -24.92 8.19 0.59
CA PRO A 304 -26.33 8.34 0.88
C PRO A 304 -26.88 9.66 0.29
N ILE A 305 -28.12 9.64 -0.20
CA ILE A 305 -28.82 10.86 -0.61
C ILE A 305 -29.14 11.67 0.65
N THR A 306 -28.48 12.82 0.83
CA THR A 306 -28.90 13.79 1.84
C THR A 306 -30.19 14.45 1.36
N LEU A 307 -31.34 14.00 1.86
CA LEU A 307 -32.60 14.75 1.79
C LEU A 307 -32.36 16.11 2.43
N LYS A 308 -32.24 17.18 1.62
CA LYS A 308 -32.41 18.53 2.14
C LYS A 308 -33.81 18.57 2.75
N ARG A 309 -33.91 18.65 4.08
CA ARG A 309 -35.19 18.96 4.73
C ARG A 309 -35.62 20.32 4.18
N GLU A 310 -36.64 20.33 3.33
CA GLU A 310 -37.38 21.54 3.01
C GLU A 310 -38.02 22.04 4.31
N THR A 311 -37.35 22.94 5.02
CA THR A 311 -38.00 23.81 5.98
C THR A 311 -38.76 24.87 5.21
N ASN A 312 -39.87 24.48 4.57
CA ASN A 312 -40.96 25.38 4.27
C ASN A 312 -41.87 25.41 5.51
N ALA A 313 -41.41 26.11 6.55
CA ALA A 313 -42.30 26.56 7.60
C ALA A 313 -42.77 27.96 7.22
N THR A 314 -44.00 27.99 6.71
CA THR A 314 -44.83 29.18 6.51
C THR A 314 -44.73 30.08 7.74
N GLU A 315 -44.13 31.25 7.60
CA GLU A 315 -44.26 32.31 8.60
C GLU A 315 -45.71 32.82 8.56
N GLU A 316 -46.55 32.35 9.48
CA GLU A 316 -47.76 33.08 9.86
C GLU A 316 -47.37 34.26 10.76
N PRO A 317 -47.77 35.50 10.44
CA PRO A 317 -47.49 36.64 11.32
C PRO A 317 -48.44 36.59 12.53
N CYS A 318 -47.88 36.30 13.71
CA CYS A 318 -48.60 36.35 14.97
C CYS A 318 -48.98 37.81 15.32
N SER A 319 -50.20 38.22 14.97
CA SER A 319 -50.80 39.43 15.51
C SER A 319 -51.37 39.14 16.90
N SER A 320 -50.82 39.73 17.95
CA SER A 320 -51.55 39.95 19.19
C SER A 320 -51.22 41.33 19.76
N LYS A 321 -52.27 42.15 19.78
CA LYS A 321 -52.31 43.52 20.26
C LYS A 321 -52.03 43.54 21.77
N LYS A 322 -51.11 44.40 22.20
CA LYS A 322 -51.03 44.87 23.58
C LYS A 322 -52.20 45.81 23.85
N ALA A 323 -53.01 45.50 24.85
CA ALA A 323 -53.84 46.47 25.55
C ALA A 323 -53.23 46.68 26.95
N LYS A 324 -52.82 47.91 27.25
CA LYS A 324 -52.61 48.41 28.61
C LYS A 324 -53.23 49.81 28.68
N GLN A 325 -54.16 49.92 29.64
CA GLN A 325 -54.79 51.11 30.21
C GLN A 325 -55.72 51.93 29.32
#